data_AF-A0A1H8Y3Q6-F1
#
_entry.id   AF-A0A1H8Y3Q6-F1
#
_cell.length_a   1.000
_cell.length_b   1.000
_cell.length_c   1.000
_cell.angle_alpha   90.00
_cell.angle_beta   90.00
_cell.angle_gamma   90.00
#
_symmetry.space_group_name_H-M   'P 1'
#
loop_
_entity.id
_entity.type
_entity.pdbx_description
1 polymer ?
#
loop_
_entity_poly.entity_id
_entity_poly.type
_entity_poly.pdbx_seq_one_letter_code
_entity_poly.pdbx_strand_id
1 'polypeptide(L)'
;KFTNGSLYTDDQVYHVVAGTGTLTAVEGSYAGNIMVSGAGNNTVIGGKGNDWIFGGAGKDVFVFNNDFGNDHIVSSNCADTVKFTNIFNASEYSLQQSGDSLVIDYRQTGTAKTNELVLDNWFASGDRVNQFAFNDGMYMIKDKRFVKVV
;
A
#
# COMPACT_ATOMS: atom_id res chain seq x y z
N LYS A 1 -29.23 -4.38 -5.25
CA LYS A 1 -29.80 -5.50 -4.47
C LYS A 1 -29.78 -6.74 -5.34
N PHE A 2 -29.05 -7.78 -4.95
CA PHE A 2 -29.15 -9.09 -5.59
C PHE A 2 -30.39 -9.82 -5.08
N THR A 3 -30.82 -10.85 -5.81
CA THR A 3 -32.07 -11.61 -5.56
C THR A 3 -32.08 -12.35 -4.22
N ASN A 4 -30.93 -12.50 -3.55
CA ASN A 4 -30.79 -13.14 -2.24
C ASN A 4 -30.96 -12.17 -1.05
N GLY A 5 -31.29 -10.91 -1.28
CA GLY A 5 -31.50 -9.93 -0.22
C GLY A 5 -30.20 -9.43 0.45
N SER A 6 -29.03 -9.87 0.00
CA SER A 6 -27.75 -9.34 0.50
C SER A 6 -27.56 -7.90 0.01
N LEU A 7 -27.29 -7.02 0.98
CA LEU A 7 -26.78 -5.67 0.74
C LEU A 7 -25.28 -5.76 1.00
N TYR A 8 -24.48 -5.64 -0.06
CA TYR A 8 -23.06 -5.36 0.12
C TYR A 8 -22.96 -3.92 0.63
N THR A 9 -22.23 -3.70 1.73
CA THR A 9 -21.74 -2.36 2.06
C THR A 9 -20.73 -1.94 0.99
N ASP A 10 -20.49 -0.64 0.82
CA ASP A 10 -19.52 -0.13 -0.17
C ASP A 10 -18.14 -0.78 -0.01
N ASP A 11 -17.75 -1.09 1.24
CA ASP A 11 -16.55 -1.86 1.63
C ASP A 11 -16.49 -3.32 1.09
N GLN A 12 -17.58 -3.85 0.54
CA GLN A 12 -17.64 -5.20 0.00
C GLN A 12 -17.73 -5.26 -1.53
N VAL A 13 -17.68 -4.11 -2.22
CA VAL A 13 -17.62 -4.03 -3.68
C VAL A 13 -16.31 -3.37 -4.08
N TYR A 14 -15.45 -4.14 -4.77
CA TYR A 14 -14.22 -3.59 -5.31
C TYR A 14 -14.49 -2.72 -6.54
N HIS A 15 -13.98 -1.50 -6.55
CA HIS A 15 -13.91 -0.69 -7.78
C HIS A 15 -12.62 -0.98 -8.54
N VAL A 16 -12.71 -1.16 -9.86
CA VAL A 16 -11.53 -1.33 -10.70
C VAL A 16 -11.07 0.02 -11.23
N VAL A 17 -9.85 0.42 -10.88
CA VAL A 17 -9.21 1.65 -11.36
C VAL A 17 -7.98 1.25 -12.17
N ALA A 18 -7.97 1.52 -13.48
CA ALA A 18 -6.86 1.17 -14.36
C ALA A 18 -6.45 2.35 -15.24
N GLY A 19 -5.15 2.54 -15.44
CA GLY A 19 -4.61 3.66 -16.20
C GLY A 19 -3.10 3.79 -16.04
N THR A 20 -2.54 4.92 -16.45
CA THR A 20 -1.14 5.28 -16.25
C THR A 20 -1.04 6.72 -15.73
N GLY A 21 0.13 7.13 -15.23
CA GLY A 21 0.34 8.42 -14.59
C GLY A 21 -0.15 8.43 -13.14
N THR A 22 -1.04 9.35 -12.79
CA THR A 22 -1.60 9.41 -11.43
C THR A 22 -2.92 8.65 -11.38
N LEU A 23 -2.97 7.63 -10.53
CA LEU A 23 -4.17 6.86 -10.24
C LEU A 23 -4.60 7.14 -8.80
N THR A 24 -5.86 7.50 -8.63
CA THR A 24 -6.49 7.70 -7.33
C THR A 24 -7.68 6.76 -7.21
N ALA A 25 -7.80 6.10 -6.07
CA ALA A 25 -9.04 5.44 -5.72
C ALA A 25 -10.20 6.43 -5.64
N VAL A 26 -11.41 5.90 -5.50
CA VAL A 26 -12.62 6.72 -5.39
C VAL A 26 -12.56 7.53 -4.09
N GLU A 27 -12.26 8.82 -4.19
CA GLU A 27 -12.13 9.69 -3.02
C GLU A 27 -13.42 9.73 -2.18
N GLY A 28 -13.27 9.57 -0.87
CA GLY A 28 -14.36 9.69 0.10
C GLY A 28 -15.18 8.42 0.33
N SER A 29 -14.89 7.31 -0.37
CA SER A 29 -15.45 6.00 -0.03
C SER A 29 -14.57 5.26 0.99
N TYR A 30 -15.16 4.27 1.67
CA TYR A 30 -14.42 3.21 2.38
C TYR A 30 -14.44 1.91 1.56
N ALA A 31 -14.73 2.01 0.26
CA ALA A 31 -14.77 0.86 -0.64
C ALA A 31 -13.35 0.36 -0.90
N GLY A 32 -13.14 -0.94 -0.92
CA GLY A 32 -11.91 -1.51 -1.47
C GLY A 32 -11.79 -1.26 -2.97
N ASN A 33 -10.57 -1.16 -3.48
CA ASN A 33 -10.29 -0.93 -4.90
C ASN A 33 -9.32 -1.98 -5.43
N ILE A 34 -9.46 -2.35 -6.70
CA ILE A 34 -8.45 -3.07 -7.47
C ILE A 34 -7.82 -2.05 -8.41
N MET A 35 -6.57 -1.69 -8.17
CA MET A 35 -5.86 -0.65 -8.90
C MET A 35 -4.76 -1.24 -9.79
N VAL A 36 -4.70 -0.85 -11.06
CA VAL A 36 -3.71 -1.34 -12.03
C VAL A 36 -3.06 -0.16 -12.75
N SER A 37 -1.82 0.18 -12.40
CA SER A 37 -1.11 1.35 -12.95
C SER A 37 -0.37 1.13 -14.26
N GLY A 38 -0.38 -0.10 -14.79
CA GLY A 38 0.11 -0.37 -16.14
C GLY A 38 1.60 -0.09 -16.32
N ALA A 39 1.99 0.52 -17.44
CA ALA A 39 3.38 0.84 -17.75
C ALA A 39 3.69 2.33 -17.55
N GLY A 40 4.94 2.65 -17.23
CA GLY A 40 5.41 4.01 -16.98
C GLY A 40 5.66 4.28 -15.49
N ASN A 41 6.13 5.47 -15.15
CA ASN A 41 6.32 5.84 -13.75
C ASN A 41 4.99 6.40 -13.23
N ASN A 42 4.32 5.66 -12.37
CA ASN A 42 3.00 6.01 -11.89
C ASN A 42 3.02 6.49 -10.43
N THR A 43 1.98 7.21 -10.04
CA THR A 43 1.67 7.51 -8.65
C THR A 43 0.32 6.93 -8.33
N VAL A 44 0.25 6.02 -7.36
CA VAL A 44 -0.99 5.33 -7.00
C VAL A 44 -1.37 5.68 -5.57
N ILE A 45 -2.60 6.15 -5.38
CA ILE A 45 -3.17 6.52 -4.09
C ILE A 45 -4.41 5.64 -3.86
N GLY A 46 -4.29 4.63 -2.99
CA GLY A 46 -5.39 3.73 -2.61
C GLY A 46 -6.47 4.40 -1.77
N GLY A 47 -6.11 5.45 -1.02
CA GLY A 47 -7.09 6.18 -0.24
C GLY A 47 -7.42 5.42 1.04
N LYS A 48 -8.71 5.12 1.26
CA LYS A 48 -9.21 4.35 2.41
C LYS A 48 -9.89 3.09 1.89
N GLY A 49 -9.96 2.06 2.72
CA GLY A 49 -10.65 0.82 2.37
C GLY A 49 -9.68 -0.33 2.51
N ASN A 50 -9.89 -1.41 1.78
CA ASN A 50 -8.89 -2.46 1.65
C ASN A 50 -8.59 -2.60 0.16
N ASP A 51 -7.43 -2.12 -0.27
CA ASP A 51 -7.08 -1.99 -1.67
C ASP A 51 -6.10 -3.07 -2.14
N TRP A 52 -6.24 -3.47 -3.40
CA TRP A 52 -5.32 -4.35 -4.10
C TRP A 52 -4.67 -3.58 -5.24
N ILE A 53 -3.39 -3.28 -5.11
CA ILE A 53 -2.64 -2.42 -6.01
C ILE A 53 -1.62 -3.25 -6.80
N PHE A 54 -1.70 -3.16 -8.13
CA PHE A 54 -0.77 -3.76 -9.07
C PHE A 54 0.05 -2.64 -9.73
N GLY A 55 1.31 -2.51 -9.31
CA GLY A 55 2.22 -1.45 -9.78
C GLY A 55 2.46 -1.49 -11.29
N GLY A 56 2.63 -2.70 -11.83
CA GLY A 56 3.00 -2.87 -13.21
C GLY A 56 4.47 -2.52 -13.43
N ALA A 57 4.80 -1.90 -14.57
CA ALA A 57 6.18 -1.69 -15.00
C ALA A 57 6.55 -0.21 -14.94
N GLY A 58 7.72 0.11 -14.39
CA GLY A 58 8.22 1.47 -14.26
C GLY A 58 8.61 1.75 -12.83
N LYS A 59 8.98 3.00 -12.52
CA LYS A 59 9.31 3.42 -11.15
C LYS A 59 8.07 4.03 -10.53
N ASP A 60 7.33 3.24 -9.79
CA ASP A 60 6.05 3.63 -9.24
C ASP A 60 6.17 4.17 -7.81
N VAL A 61 5.25 5.05 -7.44
CA VAL A 61 5.13 5.62 -6.11
C VAL A 61 3.75 5.28 -5.54
N PHE A 62 3.72 4.46 -4.50
CA PHE A 62 2.49 4.10 -3.78
C PHE A 62 2.36 4.99 -2.56
N VAL A 63 1.30 5.79 -2.50
CA VAL A 63 1.12 6.83 -1.48
C VAL A 63 0.05 6.42 -0.48
N PHE A 64 0.45 6.33 0.79
CA PHE A 64 -0.43 5.99 1.91
C PHE A 64 -0.57 7.17 2.87
N ASN A 65 -1.83 7.51 3.15
CA ASN A 65 -2.24 8.51 4.13
C ASN A 65 -2.74 7.79 5.40
N ASN A 66 -3.18 8.52 6.42
CA ASN A 66 -3.76 7.89 7.62
C ASN A 66 -5.08 7.16 7.29
N ASP A 67 -5.36 6.06 8.00
CA ASP A 67 -6.60 5.26 7.83
C ASP A 67 -6.71 4.63 6.43
N PHE A 68 -5.58 4.22 5.85
CA PHE A 68 -5.53 3.55 4.56
C PHE A 68 -6.19 2.17 4.57
N GLY A 69 -6.23 1.51 5.74
CA GLY A 69 -6.86 0.21 5.95
C GLY A 69 -5.90 -0.95 5.77
N ASN A 70 -6.35 -2.04 5.17
CA ASN A 70 -5.53 -3.24 4.93
C ASN A 70 -5.29 -3.41 3.43
N ASP A 71 -4.14 -2.93 2.98
CA ASP A 71 -3.83 -2.81 1.56
C ASP A 71 -2.77 -3.83 1.14
N HIS A 72 -2.91 -4.33 -0.08
CA HIS A 72 -2.01 -5.24 -0.73
C HIS A 72 -1.35 -4.57 -1.93
N ILE A 73 -0.02 -4.69 -2.05
CA ILE A 73 0.71 -4.27 -3.25
C ILE A 73 1.43 -5.46 -3.85
N VAL A 74 1.17 -5.67 -5.13
CA VAL A 74 2.02 -6.48 -6.00
C VAL A 74 2.88 -5.54 -6.83
N SER A 75 4.17 -5.48 -6.51
CA SER A 75 5.20 -4.77 -7.28
C SER A 75 6.20 -5.77 -7.83
N SER A 76 6.73 -5.47 -9.01
CA SER A 76 7.76 -6.26 -9.69
C SER A 76 9.02 -5.46 -10.00
N ASN A 77 9.23 -4.32 -9.32
CA ASN A 77 10.38 -3.45 -9.58
C ASN A 77 11.06 -2.96 -8.29
N CYS A 78 12.39 -3.08 -8.25
CA CYS A 78 13.21 -2.59 -7.14
C CYS A 78 13.36 -1.08 -7.00
N ALA A 79 12.94 -0.33 -8.02
CA ALA A 79 12.95 1.13 -8.00
C ALA A 79 11.65 1.75 -7.48
N ASP A 80 10.66 0.93 -7.12
CA ASP A 80 9.39 1.42 -6.59
C ASP A 80 9.55 1.95 -5.16
N THR A 81 8.73 2.96 -4.86
CA THR A 81 8.71 3.66 -3.58
C THR A 81 7.35 3.53 -2.91
N VAL A 82 7.34 3.12 -1.65
CA VAL A 82 6.18 3.32 -0.77
C VAL A 82 6.39 4.62 0.00
N LYS A 83 5.41 5.53 -0.05
CA LYS A 83 5.47 6.86 0.56
C LYS A 83 4.37 7.03 1.60
N PHE A 84 4.76 7.32 2.83
CA PHE A 84 3.86 7.66 3.93
C PHE A 84 3.90 9.17 4.16
N THR A 85 2.77 9.86 4.01
CA THR A 85 2.70 11.35 3.96
C THR A 85 2.30 12.00 5.28
N ASN A 86 1.54 11.30 6.13
CA ASN A 86 0.94 11.86 7.36
C ASN A 86 1.24 11.03 8.62
N ILE A 87 2.28 10.18 8.56
CA ILE A 87 2.66 9.28 9.64
C ILE A 87 4.09 9.58 10.10
N PHE A 88 4.26 9.70 11.42
CA PHE A 88 5.24 10.59 12.03
C PHE A 88 6.64 9.99 12.19
N ASN A 89 6.80 8.68 12.35
CA ASN A 89 8.13 8.07 12.50
C ASN A 89 8.16 6.62 12.01
N ALA A 90 9.24 6.22 11.34
CA ALA A 90 9.48 4.81 10.96
C ALA A 90 9.47 3.85 12.18
N SER A 91 9.69 4.37 13.40
CA SER A 91 9.61 3.61 14.66
C SER A 91 8.20 3.19 15.07
N GLU A 92 7.16 3.79 14.49
CA GLU A 92 5.75 3.43 14.77
C GLU A 92 5.27 2.23 13.95
N TYR A 93 6.14 1.72 13.08
CA TYR A 93 5.85 0.59 12.20
C TYR A 93 6.61 -0.65 12.65
N SER A 94 5.92 -1.79 12.62
CA SER A 94 6.56 -3.09 12.78
C SER A 94 6.54 -3.84 11.47
N LEU A 95 7.65 -4.53 11.18
CA LEU A 95 7.80 -5.32 9.97
C LEU A 95 7.78 -6.80 10.33
N GLN A 96 6.97 -7.56 9.63
CA GLN A 96 6.83 -8.99 9.81
C GLN A 96 6.93 -9.69 8.46
N GLN A 97 7.44 -10.92 8.45
CA GLN A 97 7.40 -11.76 7.26
C GLN A 97 6.25 -12.74 7.42
N SER A 98 5.40 -12.84 6.41
CA SER A 98 4.31 -13.81 6.32
C SER A 98 4.44 -14.58 5.00
N GLY A 99 4.97 -15.80 5.07
CA GLY A 99 5.38 -16.54 3.87
C GLY A 99 6.39 -15.74 3.04
N ASP A 100 6.05 -15.48 1.78
CA ASP A 100 6.86 -14.68 0.85
C ASP A 100 6.51 -13.19 0.87
N SER A 101 5.53 -12.76 1.67
CA SER A 101 5.12 -11.36 1.75
C SER A 101 5.79 -10.64 2.94
N LEU A 102 6.02 -9.34 2.76
CA LEU A 102 6.40 -8.44 3.85
C LEU A 102 5.13 -7.73 4.34
N VAL A 103 4.87 -7.83 5.64
CA VAL A 103 3.77 -7.15 6.31
C VAL A 103 4.33 -5.95 7.08
N ILE A 104 3.75 -4.79 6.85
CA ILE A 104 4.07 -3.53 7.53
C ILE A 104 2.83 -3.13 8.32
N ASP A 105 2.88 -3.37 9.63
CA ASP A 105 1.81 -2.95 10.53
C ASP A 105 2.04 -1.51 10.98
N TYR A 106 0.99 -0.70 10.92
CA TYR A 106 0.91 0.59 11.56
C TYR A 106 -0.16 0.59 12.66
N ARG A 107 0.28 0.87 13.89
CA ARG A 107 -0.64 1.08 15.03
C ARG A 107 -0.65 2.55 15.40
N GLN A 108 -1.72 3.25 15.05
CA GLN A 108 -1.90 4.61 15.50
C GLN A 108 -2.12 4.64 17.02
N THR A 109 -1.21 5.29 17.75
CA THR A 109 -1.31 5.44 19.20
C THR A 109 -2.67 6.02 19.58
N GLY A 110 -3.35 5.40 20.54
CA GLY A 110 -4.67 5.83 21.02
C GLY A 110 -5.85 5.45 20.13
N THR A 111 -5.65 4.66 19.07
CA THR A 111 -6.72 4.18 18.18
C THR A 111 -6.78 2.65 18.19
N ALA A 112 -7.99 2.08 18.19
CA ALA A 112 -8.19 0.63 18.08
C ALA A 112 -7.96 0.10 16.65
N LYS A 113 -7.96 1.00 15.65
CA LYS A 113 -7.71 0.67 14.26
C LYS A 113 -6.23 0.44 14.01
N THR A 114 -5.92 -0.68 13.40
CA THR A 114 -4.62 -0.98 12.81
C THR A 114 -4.72 -0.80 11.30
N ASN A 115 -3.69 -0.23 10.68
CA ASN A 115 -3.55 -0.29 9.23
C ASN A 115 -2.46 -1.32 8.93
N GLU A 116 -2.64 -2.09 7.89
CA GLU A 116 -1.71 -3.14 7.47
C GLU A 116 -1.40 -2.94 6.00
N LEU A 117 -0.11 -2.84 5.66
CA LEU A 117 0.35 -2.85 4.28
C LEU A 117 1.08 -4.16 4.03
N VAL A 118 0.53 -4.98 3.14
CA VAL A 118 1.12 -6.22 2.69
C VAL A 118 1.78 -5.99 1.34
N LEU A 119 3.08 -6.25 1.27
CA LEU A 119 3.84 -6.21 0.04
C LEU A 119 4.06 -7.65 -0.41
N ASP A 120 3.25 -8.05 -1.37
CA ASP A 120 3.13 -9.44 -1.79
C ASP A 120 4.35 -9.90 -2.58
N ASN A 121 4.78 -11.14 -2.30
CA ASN A 121 5.93 -11.77 -2.92
C ASN A 121 7.26 -11.01 -2.72
N TRP A 122 7.33 -10.12 -1.73
CA TRP A 122 8.52 -9.35 -1.39
C TRP A 122 9.78 -10.22 -1.21
N PHE A 123 9.66 -11.37 -0.57
CA PHE A 123 10.77 -12.29 -0.33
C PHE A 123 10.98 -13.33 -1.44
N ALA A 124 10.05 -13.43 -2.41
CA ALA A 124 10.15 -14.37 -3.52
C ALA A 124 11.09 -13.88 -4.64
N SER A 125 11.36 -12.57 -4.74
CA SER A 125 12.20 -12.00 -5.80
C SER A 125 13.19 -10.94 -5.29
N GLY A 126 14.22 -10.67 -6.10
CA GLY A 126 15.13 -9.54 -5.88
C GLY A 126 14.52 -8.20 -6.28
N ASP A 127 13.54 -8.21 -7.20
CA ASP A 127 12.85 -7.06 -7.75
C ASP A 127 11.59 -6.76 -6.96
N ARG A 128 11.80 -6.08 -5.84
CA ARG A 128 10.77 -5.71 -4.86
C ARG A 128 10.92 -4.24 -4.52
N VAL A 129 9.82 -3.55 -4.18
CA VAL A 129 9.87 -2.23 -3.53
C VAL A 129 11.05 -2.19 -2.56
N ASN A 130 11.92 -1.18 -2.67
CA ASN A 130 13.12 -1.13 -1.82
C ASN A 130 13.24 0.22 -1.12
N GLN A 131 12.43 1.20 -1.50
CA GLN A 131 12.49 2.56 -0.99
C GLN A 131 11.22 2.89 -0.21
N PHE A 132 11.41 3.44 0.98
CA PHE A 132 10.33 3.89 1.84
C PHE A 132 10.54 5.36 2.19
N ALA A 133 9.63 6.21 1.75
CA ALA A 133 9.65 7.62 2.04
C ALA A 133 8.77 7.91 3.26
N PHE A 134 9.37 8.47 4.30
CA PHE A 134 8.69 9.04 5.46
C PHE A 134 8.91 10.55 5.48
N ASN A 135 8.19 11.26 6.35
CA ASN A 135 8.32 12.71 6.48
C ASN A 135 9.72 13.17 6.90
N ASP A 136 10.48 12.31 7.58
CA ASP A 136 11.82 12.61 8.05
C ASP A 136 12.93 12.11 7.12
N GLY A 137 12.61 11.42 6.02
CA GLY A 137 13.58 11.03 5.00
C GLY A 137 13.28 9.70 4.29
N MET A 138 14.29 9.24 3.53
CA MET A 138 14.24 7.97 2.82
C MET A 138 14.81 6.84 3.69
N TYR A 139 14.20 5.67 3.57
CA TYR A 139 14.55 4.47 4.32
C TYR A 139 14.62 3.26 3.39
N MET A 140 15.45 2.30 3.78
CA MET A 140 15.51 0.96 3.20
C MET A 140 15.17 -0.06 4.29
N ILE A 141 14.89 -1.29 3.90
CA ILE A 141 14.73 -2.39 4.86
C ILE A 141 16.04 -3.17 4.98
N LYS A 142 16.53 -3.31 6.21
CA LYS A 142 17.64 -4.20 6.58
C LYS A 142 17.28 -4.94 7.85
N ASP A 143 17.51 -6.26 7.86
CA ASP A 143 17.23 -7.12 9.02
C ASP A 143 15.81 -6.92 9.59
N LYS A 144 14.83 -6.78 8.69
CA LYS A 144 13.40 -6.52 8.99
C LYS A 144 13.17 -5.24 9.80
N ARG A 145 13.98 -4.20 9.56
CA ARG A 145 13.82 -2.87 10.15
C ARG A 145 14.02 -1.78 9.11
N PHE A 146 13.33 -0.66 9.29
CA PHE A 146 13.62 0.56 8.54
C PHE A 146 14.97 1.12 8.97
N VAL A 147 15.86 1.34 8.00
CA VAL A 147 17.16 1.98 8.19
C VAL A 147 17.21 3.21 7.31
N LYS A 148 17.44 4.36 7.94
CA LYS A 148 17.49 5.66 7.25
C LYS A 148 18.66 5.70 6.28
N VAL A 149 18.39 6.18 5.07
CA VAL A 149 19.42 6.50 4.08
C VAL A 149 20.00 7.87 4.45
N VAL A 150 21.31 7.90 4.69
CA VAL A 150 22.08 9.11 5.05
C VAL A 150 22.68 9.75 3.81
#